data_AF-A0A060CDV0-F1
#
_entry.id   AF-A0A060CDV0-F1
#
_cell.length_a   1.000
_cell.length_b   1.000
_cell.length_c   1.000
_cell.angle_alpha   90.00
_cell.angle_beta   90.00
_cell.angle_gamma   90.00
#
_symmetry.space_group_name_H-M   'P 1'
#
loop_
_entity.id
_entity.type
_entity.pdbx_description
1 polymer ?
#
loop_
_entity_poly.entity_id
_entity_poly.type
_entity_poly.pdbx_seq_one_letter_code
_entity_poly.pdbx_strand_id
1 'polypeptide(L)'
;GSPSQAVIYEADVRDLTSKLDLPDRGTFNALARTGLTFGPDKIPAGLDYIKGLGVTHVQLFHSWTSRPWTTAIRGEATTWGYDPLLYFAPEGSYSSDPDDAYKR
;
A
#
# COMPACT_ATOMS: atom_id res chain seq x y z
N GLY A 1 6.97 -16.86 17.96
CA GLY A 1 8.05 -17.40 17.12
C GLY A 1 9.34 -16.65 17.41
N SER A 2 10.49 -17.24 17.08
CA SER A 2 11.78 -16.54 17.14
C SER A 2 11.87 -15.50 16.00
N PRO A 3 12.48 -14.32 16.20
CA PRO A 3 12.72 -13.35 15.12
C PRO A 3 13.46 -13.96 13.91
N SER A 4 14.33 -14.94 14.15
CA SER A 4 15.07 -15.65 13.09
C SER A 4 14.20 -16.51 12.17
N GLN A 5 12.93 -16.74 12.53
CA GLN A 5 11.97 -17.46 11.69
C GLN A 5 11.17 -16.51 10.78
N ALA A 6 11.37 -15.20 10.92
CA ALA A 6 10.67 -14.22 10.11
C ALA A 6 11.29 -14.12 8.71
N VAL A 7 10.45 -14.27 7.71
CA VAL A 7 10.69 -13.84 6.33
C VAL A 7 9.88 -12.55 6.12
N ILE A 8 10.59 -11.43 6.00
CA ILE A 8 10.03 -10.09 5.88
C ILE A 8 9.99 -9.70 4.40
N TYR A 9 8.84 -9.20 3.96
CA TYR A 9 8.64 -8.63 2.63
C TYR A 9 8.35 -7.15 2.77
N GLU A 10 9.27 -6.30 2.33
CA GLU A 10 9.05 -4.85 2.28
C GLU A 10 8.20 -4.48 1.07
N ALA A 11 7.19 -3.63 1.29
CA ALA A 11 6.29 -3.18 0.23
C ALA A 11 5.72 -1.78 0.47
N ASP A 12 5.47 -1.06 -0.62
CA ASP A 12 4.71 0.18 -0.61
C ASP A 12 3.24 -0.07 -1.00
N VAL A 13 2.31 0.62 -0.33
CA VAL A 13 0.87 0.46 -0.51
C VAL A 13 0.45 0.81 -1.94
N ARG A 14 1.06 1.87 -2.50
CA ARG A 14 0.75 2.32 -3.85
C ARG A 14 1.31 1.36 -4.90
N ASP A 15 2.58 1.00 -4.78
CA ASP A 15 3.29 0.21 -5.77
C ASP A 15 2.74 -1.20 -5.95
N LEU A 16 2.22 -1.82 -4.87
CA LEU A 16 1.65 -3.17 -4.95
C LEU A 16 0.46 -3.28 -5.90
N THR A 17 -0.24 -2.18 -6.18
CA THR A 17 -1.44 -2.20 -7.02
C THR A 17 -1.45 -1.14 -8.13
N SER A 18 -0.46 -0.24 -8.20
CA SER A 18 -0.41 0.89 -9.14
C SER A 18 -0.46 0.51 -10.62
N LYS A 19 -0.01 -0.71 -10.96
CA LYS A 19 -0.02 -1.25 -12.34
C LYS A 19 -1.23 -2.12 -12.65
N LEU A 20 -2.12 -2.33 -11.68
CA LEU A 20 -3.34 -3.11 -11.88
C LEU A 20 -4.44 -2.21 -12.46
N ASP A 21 -5.30 -2.80 -13.28
CA ASP A 21 -6.48 -2.14 -13.81
C ASP A 21 -7.60 -2.14 -12.76
N LEU A 22 -7.42 -1.31 -11.72
CA LEU A 22 -8.37 -1.12 -10.63
C LEU A 22 -8.69 0.37 -10.49
N PRO A 23 -9.97 0.74 -10.21
CA PRO A 23 -10.37 2.13 -10.03
C PRO A 23 -9.74 2.75 -8.76
N ASP A 24 -9.51 1.94 -7.73
CA ASP A 24 -8.96 2.32 -6.44
C ASP A 24 -7.50 1.88 -6.25
N ARG A 25 -6.77 1.67 -7.36
CA ARG A 25 -5.35 1.28 -7.31
C ARG A 25 -4.54 2.24 -6.45
N GLY A 26 -3.61 1.67 -5.70
CA GLY A 26 -2.68 2.35 -4.83
C GLY A 26 -3.25 2.81 -3.48
N THR A 27 -4.41 2.28 -3.09
CA THR A 27 -5.04 2.53 -1.78
C THR A 27 -4.94 1.31 -0.86
N PHE A 28 -5.20 1.51 0.43
CA PHE A 28 -5.31 0.39 1.39
C PHE A 28 -6.39 -0.63 0.99
N ASN A 29 -7.49 -0.18 0.38
CA ASN A 29 -8.55 -1.07 -0.09
C ASN A 29 -8.09 -1.96 -1.23
N ALA A 30 -7.33 -1.41 -2.19
CA ALA A 30 -6.76 -2.21 -3.27
C ALA A 30 -5.74 -3.23 -2.75
N LEU A 31 -4.94 -2.84 -1.75
CA LEU A 31 -3.98 -3.75 -1.09
C LEU A 31 -4.67 -4.94 -0.41
N ALA A 32 -5.81 -4.73 0.25
CA ALA A 32 -6.55 -5.78 0.96
C ALA A 32 -7.38 -6.69 0.03
N ARG A 33 -7.50 -6.37 -1.26
CA ARG A 33 -8.34 -7.10 -2.20
C ARG A 33 -7.71 -8.43 -2.61
N THR A 34 -8.51 -9.49 -2.55
CA THR A 34 -8.16 -10.84 -3.02
C THR A 34 -8.72 -11.11 -4.42
N GLY A 35 -8.21 -12.13 -5.10
CA GLY A 35 -8.56 -12.49 -6.46
C GLY A 35 -7.92 -11.59 -7.52
N LEU A 36 -6.87 -10.85 -7.17
CA LEU A 36 -6.21 -9.94 -8.10
C LEU A 36 -5.29 -10.70 -9.04
N THR A 37 -5.29 -10.31 -10.31
CA THR A 37 -4.44 -10.90 -11.34
C THR A 37 -3.79 -9.85 -12.23
N PHE A 38 -2.63 -10.16 -12.79
CA PHE A 38 -1.89 -9.29 -13.71
C PHE A 38 -1.64 -9.97 -15.05
N GLY A 39 -1.80 -9.20 -16.13
CA GLY A 39 -1.50 -9.63 -17.50
C GLY A 39 -2.50 -10.65 -18.08
N PRO A 40 -2.30 -11.05 -19.35
CA PRO A 40 -3.18 -11.98 -20.06
C PRO A 40 -3.18 -13.38 -19.43
N ASP A 41 -2.06 -13.79 -18.83
CA ASP A 41 -1.89 -15.11 -18.21
C ASP A 41 -2.52 -15.20 -16.80
N LYS A 42 -3.14 -14.12 -16.33
CA LYS A 42 -3.82 -14.05 -15.02
C LYS A 42 -2.94 -14.48 -13.84
N ILE A 43 -1.68 -14.03 -13.84
CA ILE A 43 -0.75 -14.30 -12.75
C ILE A 43 -1.30 -13.64 -11.47
N PRO A 44 -1.32 -14.34 -10.30
CA PRO A 44 -1.75 -13.73 -9.05
C PRO A 44 -1.00 -12.42 -8.77
N ALA A 45 -1.71 -11.42 -8.26
CA ALA A 45 -1.17 -10.09 -7.96
C ALA A 45 -1.56 -9.63 -6.55
N GLY A 46 -0.91 -8.58 -6.06
CA GLY A 46 -1.18 -8.00 -4.74
C GLY A 46 -1.02 -9.03 -3.62
N LEU A 47 -2.02 -9.12 -2.75
CA LEU A 47 -1.98 -9.96 -1.56
C LEU A 47 -1.87 -11.47 -1.90
N ASP A 48 -2.49 -11.92 -2.98
CA ASP A 48 -2.44 -13.33 -3.37
C ASP A 48 -1.05 -13.74 -3.85
N TYR A 49 -0.34 -12.83 -4.53
CA TYR A 49 1.05 -13.06 -4.91
C TYR A 49 1.95 -13.16 -3.68
N ILE A 50 1.84 -12.20 -2.75
CA ILE A 50 2.61 -12.18 -1.50
C ILE A 50 2.36 -13.46 -0.69
N LYS A 51 1.10 -13.90 -0.59
CA LYS A 51 0.74 -15.16 0.06
C LYS A 51 1.40 -16.36 -0.62
N GLY A 52 1.44 -16.37 -1.95
CA GLY A 52 2.10 -17.42 -2.74
C GLY A 52 3.60 -17.52 -2.52
N LEU A 53 4.28 -16.42 -2.16
CA LEU A 53 5.71 -16.41 -1.83
C LEU A 53 6.04 -17.13 -0.51
N GLY A 54 5.06 -17.34 0.37
CA GLY A 54 5.28 -17.96 1.68
C GLY A 54 6.00 -17.05 2.69
N VAL A 55 5.95 -15.72 2.47
CA VAL A 55 6.48 -14.75 3.43
C VAL A 55 5.66 -14.76 4.72
N THR A 56 6.27 -14.35 5.82
CA THR A 56 5.63 -14.40 7.15
C THR A 56 5.10 -13.04 7.61
N HIS A 57 5.76 -11.96 7.18
CA HIS A 57 5.44 -10.60 7.59
C HIS A 57 5.59 -9.67 6.38
N VAL A 58 4.66 -8.74 6.24
CA VAL A 58 4.76 -7.62 5.30
C VAL A 58 5.13 -6.38 6.08
N GLN A 59 6.25 -5.77 5.74
CA GLN A 59 6.65 -4.46 6.25
C GLN A 59 6.15 -3.42 5.26
N LEU A 60 5.11 -2.68 5.64
CA LEU A 60 4.65 -1.56 4.83
C LEU A 60 5.58 -0.37 4.99
N PHE A 61 5.90 0.25 3.87
CA PHE A 61 6.56 1.54 3.81
C PHE A 61 5.66 2.63 4.44
N HIS A 62 6.28 3.67 5.01
CA HIS A 62 5.69 4.77 5.81
C HIS A 62 4.19 4.97 5.57
N SER A 63 3.37 4.44 6.47
CA SER A 63 1.90 4.50 6.40
C SER A 63 1.30 5.66 7.21
N TRP A 64 2.13 6.57 7.71
CA TRP A 64 1.74 7.77 8.43
C TRP A 64 1.81 9.02 7.57
N THR A 65 0.99 10.01 7.91
CA THR A 65 0.91 11.31 7.24
C THR A 65 2.29 11.94 7.07
N SER A 66 2.66 12.23 5.83
CA SER A 66 3.98 12.74 5.45
C SER A 66 3.91 13.89 4.43
N ARG A 67 4.99 14.66 4.27
CA ARG A 67 5.09 15.71 3.26
C ARG A 67 5.63 15.16 1.92
N PRO A 68 5.25 15.76 0.78
CA PRO A 68 4.16 16.73 0.61
C PRO A 68 2.78 16.04 0.48
N TRP A 69 1.98 16.09 1.56
CA TRP A 69 0.64 15.49 1.65
C TRP A 69 -0.32 15.98 0.55
N THR A 70 -0.34 17.28 0.26
CA THR A 70 -1.33 17.88 -0.65
C THR A 70 -1.15 17.44 -2.10
N THR A 71 0.09 17.30 -2.57
CA THR A 71 0.39 16.81 -3.92
C THR A 71 0.36 15.29 -3.99
N ALA A 72 0.70 14.59 -2.90
CA ALA A 72 0.57 13.13 -2.81
C ALA A 72 -0.90 12.68 -2.95
N ILE A 73 -1.82 13.33 -2.23
CA ILE A 73 -3.27 13.03 -2.32
C ILE A 73 -3.84 13.27 -3.71
N ARG A 74 -3.36 14.29 -4.41
CA ARG A 74 -3.78 14.58 -5.78
C ARG A 74 -3.16 13.63 -6.81
N GLY A 75 -2.28 12.72 -6.37
CA GLY A 75 -1.51 11.84 -7.25
C GLY A 75 -0.45 12.58 -8.07
N GLU A 76 -0.23 13.87 -7.82
CA GLU A 76 0.71 14.76 -8.52
C GLU A 76 2.16 14.52 -8.10
N ALA A 77 2.36 13.91 -6.93
CA ALA A 77 3.67 13.53 -6.43
C ALA A 77 3.62 12.14 -5.79
N THR A 78 4.77 11.46 -5.81
CA THR A 78 5.05 10.30 -4.98
C THR A 78 6.09 10.71 -3.94
N THR A 79 5.75 10.50 -2.67
CA THR A 79 6.69 10.65 -1.56
C THR A 79 6.98 9.28 -0.98
N TRP A 80 8.18 9.12 -0.45
CA TRP A 80 8.56 7.93 0.30
C TRP A 80 8.12 7.99 1.78
N GLY A 81 7.55 9.11 2.20
CA GLY A 81 6.98 9.24 3.54
C GLY A 81 7.99 9.50 4.67
N TYR A 82 9.25 9.77 4.35
CA TYR A 82 10.32 10.07 5.30
C TYR A 82 10.28 11.49 5.89
N ASP A 83 9.33 12.33 5.49
CA ASP A 83 9.10 13.65 6.07
C ASP A 83 7.79 13.63 6.90
N PRO A 84 7.81 13.10 8.14
CA PRO A 84 6.61 12.87 8.92
C PRO A 84 5.95 14.18 9.34
N LEU A 85 4.63 14.24 9.17
CA LEU A 85 3.79 15.37 9.59
C LEU A 85 2.91 15.01 10.79
N LEU A 86 2.23 13.85 10.76
CA LEU A 86 1.39 13.36 11.86
C LEU A 86 1.68 11.88 12.13
N TYR A 87 2.42 11.61 13.20
CA TYR A 87 2.85 10.25 13.59
C TYR A 87 1.69 9.31 13.97
N PHE A 88 0.54 9.86 14.37
CA PHE A 88 -0.61 9.09 14.83
C PHE A 88 -1.78 9.09 13.83
N ALA A 89 -1.59 9.62 12.63
CA ALA A 89 -2.62 9.67 11.60
C ALA A 89 -2.16 8.91 10.35
N PRO A 90 -2.99 7.99 9.81
CA PRO A 90 -2.70 7.32 8.55
C PRO A 90 -2.45 8.30 7.41
N GLU A 91 -1.59 7.90 6.47
CA GLU A 91 -1.28 8.61 5.24
C GLU A 91 -2.53 8.72 4.34
N GLY A 92 -2.96 9.96 4.06
CA GLY A 92 -4.21 10.22 3.34
C GLY A 92 -4.13 9.92 1.85
N SER A 93 -2.93 9.89 1.27
CA SER A 93 -2.76 9.55 -0.16
C SER A 93 -3.06 8.08 -0.48
N TYR A 94 -3.12 7.20 0.53
CA TYR A 94 -3.56 5.81 0.39
C TYR A 94 -5.05 5.61 0.76
N SER A 95 -5.77 6.68 1.11
CA SER A 95 -7.20 6.67 1.47
C SER A 95 -8.11 6.43 0.27
N SER A 96 -9.30 5.91 0.52
CA SER A 96 -10.39 5.91 -0.47
C SER A 96 -11.07 7.27 -0.64
N ASP A 97 -10.95 8.12 0.37
CA ASP A 97 -11.50 9.47 0.44
C ASP A 97 -10.65 10.30 1.41
N PRO A 98 -9.74 11.15 0.92
CA PRO A 98 -8.79 11.89 1.77
C PRO A 98 -9.46 12.95 2.65
N ASP A 99 -10.68 13.38 2.31
CA ASP A 99 -11.42 14.42 3.03
C ASP A 99 -12.28 13.85 4.18
N ASP A 100 -12.45 12.53 4.23
CA ASP A 100 -13.10 11.81 5.33
C ASP A 100 -12.08 11.15 6.26
N ALA A 101 -12.02 11.61 7.50
CA ALA A 101 -11.08 11.13 8.51
C ALA A 101 -11.25 9.66 8.90
N TYR A 102 -12.40 9.03 8.61
CA TYR A 102 -12.65 7.60 8.87
C TYR A 102 -12.38 6.69 7.67
N LYS A 103 -12.12 7.26 6.48
CA LYS A 103 -11.91 6.49 5.24
C LYS A 103 -10.45 6.39 4.79
N ARG A 104 -9.55 6.97 5.60
CA ARG A 104 -8.10 6.76 5.54
C ARG A 104 -7.70 5.41 6.10
#